data_AF-A0A6H2A3L7-F1
#
_entry.id   AF-A0A6H2A3L7-F1
#
_cell.length_a   1.000
_cell.length_b   1.000
_cell.length_c   1.000
_cell.angle_alpha   90.00
_cell.angle_beta   90.00
_cell.angle_gamma   90.00
#
_symmetry.space_group_name_H-M   'P 1'
#
loop_
_entity.id
_entity.type
_entity.pdbx_description
1 polymer ?
#
loop_
_entity_poly.entity_id
_entity_poly.type
_entity_poly.pdbx_seq_one_letter_code
_entity_poly.pdbx_strand_id
1 'polypeptide(L)'
;MSFEGHYQFLCKNGHLFSKDCWIGDPWEKQHICPSCKSGAAWWTLIDETNGPGIYDDEGNLIDANKYPGQIDLEVEESAVACQCDKCGNTHISKPARYKIPENGGHKINQTTN
;
A
#
# COMPACT_ATOMS: atom_id res chain seq x y z
N MET A 1 22.38 6.40 11.45
CA MET A 1 20.94 6.58 11.26
C MET A 1 20.40 5.25 10.76
N SER A 2 19.34 4.72 11.40
CA SER A 2 18.56 3.60 10.89
C SER A 2 17.57 4.11 9.85
N PHE A 3 17.23 3.27 8.88
CA PHE A 3 16.13 3.51 7.94
C PHE A 3 14.87 2.83 8.50
N GLU A 4 13.73 3.50 8.43
CA GLU A 4 12.44 2.94 8.84
C GLU A 4 11.42 3.20 7.74
N GLY A 5 10.60 2.20 7.44
CA GLY A 5 9.60 2.31 6.39
C GLY A 5 8.95 0.99 6.06
N HIS A 6 8.04 1.04 5.10
CA HIS A 6 7.37 -0.16 4.63
C HIS A 6 7.01 -0.03 3.16
N TYR A 7 6.93 -1.16 2.48
CA TYR A 7 6.39 -1.23 1.14
C TYR A 7 4.87 -1.33 1.22
N GLN A 8 4.20 -0.46 0.50
CA GLN A 8 2.77 -0.52 0.25
C GLN A 8 2.55 -1.18 -1.12
N PHE A 9 1.71 -2.21 -1.17
CA PHE A 9 1.41 -2.99 -2.38
C PHE A 9 -0.06 -2.93 -2.73
N LEU A 10 -0.35 -2.97 -4.03
CA LEU A 10 -1.66 -3.32 -4.56
C LEU A 10 -1.56 -4.62 -5.35
N CYS A 11 -2.47 -5.55 -5.07
CA CYS A 11 -2.61 -6.75 -5.87
C CYS A 11 -3.34 -6.47 -7.20
N LYS A 12 -3.32 -7.41 -8.13
CA LYS A 12 -4.07 -7.32 -9.40
C LYS A 12 -5.57 -7.01 -9.25
N ASN A 13 -6.15 -7.38 -8.11
CA ASN A 13 -7.57 -7.12 -7.79
C ASN A 13 -7.75 -5.83 -6.97
N GLY A 14 -6.71 -5.02 -6.78
CA GLY A 14 -6.79 -3.74 -6.06
C GLY A 14 -6.80 -3.85 -4.54
N HIS A 15 -6.49 -5.00 -3.93
CA HIS A 15 -6.37 -5.09 -2.47
C HIS A 15 -5.04 -4.51 -2.00
N LEU A 16 -5.13 -3.60 -1.04
CA LEU A 16 -4.00 -2.98 -0.35
C LEU A 16 -3.42 -3.92 0.70
N PHE A 17 -2.10 -4.04 0.74
CA PHE A 17 -1.37 -4.70 1.83
C PHE A 17 0.02 -4.10 1.96
N SER A 18 0.63 -4.22 3.13
CA SER A 18 1.97 -3.71 3.39
C SER A 18 2.93 -4.82 3.81
N LYS A 19 4.23 -4.58 3.61
CA LYS A 19 5.30 -5.37 4.21
C LYS A 19 6.38 -4.43 4.73
N ASP A 20 6.94 -4.79 5.86
CA ASP A 20 8.10 -4.12 6.44
C ASP A 20 9.27 -4.05 5.44
N CYS A 21 9.99 -2.93 5.40
CA CYS A 21 11.05 -2.70 4.43
C CYS A 21 12.26 -3.65 4.55
N TRP A 22 12.42 -4.32 5.69
CA TRP A 22 13.48 -5.30 5.94
C TRP A 22 13.10 -6.72 5.51
N ILE A 23 11.81 -6.98 5.26
CA ILE A 23 11.27 -8.31 4.95
C ILE A 23 10.69 -8.38 3.53
N GLY A 24 10.16 -7.28 3.01
CA GLY A 24 9.60 -7.23 1.67
C GLY A 24 10.60 -6.73 0.65
N ASP A 25 11.51 -7.57 0.15
CA ASP A 25 12.27 -7.18 -1.04
C ASP A 25 11.31 -7.06 -2.23
N PRO A 26 11.09 -5.85 -2.80
CA PRO A 26 10.13 -5.60 -3.87
C PRO A 26 10.46 -6.37 -5.16
N TRP A 27 11.67 -6.91 -5.27
CA TRP A 27 12.15 -7.71 -6.39
C TRP A 27 11.93 -9.21 -6.20
N GLU A 28 11.41 -9.64 -5.04
CA GLU A 28 11.00 -11.02 -4.84
C GLU A 28 9.85 -11.37 -5.78
N LYS A 29 10.02 -12.51 -6.48
CA LYS A 29 9.23 -12.85 -7.66
C LYS A 29 7.72 -12.90 -7.44
N GLN A 30 7.21 -13.02 -6.22
CA GLN A 30 5.76 -13.04 -5.96
C GLN A 30 5.38 -12.50 -4.58
N HIS A 31 5.07 -11.21 -4.50
CA HIS A 31 4.28 -10.70 -3.38
C HIS A 31 2.83 -11.11 -3.55
N ILE A 32 2.37 -12.00 -2.67
CA ILE A 32 1.03 -12.57 -2.70
C ILE A 32 0.11 -11.80 -1.77
N CYS A 33 -1.02 -11.35 -2.31
CA CYS A 33 -2.06 -10.67 -1.55
C CYS A 33 -2.59 -11.57 -0.43
N PRO A 34 -2.61 -11.12 0.84
CA PRO A 34 -3.14 -11.92 1.93
C PRO A 34 -4.64 -12.21 1.78
N SER A 35 -5.39 -11.28 1.19
CA SER A 35 -6.85 -11.35 1.05
C SER A 35 -7.31 -12.28 -0.07
N CYS A 36 -6.75 -12.17 -1.28
CA CYS A 36 -7.23 -12.92 -2.46
C CYS A 36 -6.18 -13.79 -3.15
N LYS A 37 -4.97 -13.88 -2.60
CA LYS A 37 -3.85 -14.69 -3.10
C LYS A 37 -3.35 -14.37 -4.52
N SER A 38 -3.84 -13.30 -5.14
CA SER A 38 -3.29 -12.82 -6.41
C SER A 38 -1.94 -12.13 -6.19
N GLY A 39 -1.07 -12.13 -7.20
CA GLY A 39 0.18 -11.39 -7.18
C GLY A 39 -0.02 -9.86 -7.08
N ALA A 40 1.01 -9.17 -6.59
CA ALA A 40 1.16 -7.73 -6.66
C ALA A 40 1.19 -7.25 -8.12
N ALA A 41 0.59 -6.08 -8.35
CA ALA A 41 0.59 -5.37 -9.62
C ALA A 41 1.25 -3.99 -9.51
N TRP A 42 1.36 -3.46 -8.30
CA TRP A 42 1.93 -2.15 -8.03
C TRP A 42 2.51 -2.09 -6.61
N TRP A 43 3.53 -1.26 -6.40
CA TRP A 43 4.07 -0.96 -5.08
C TRP A 43 4.67 0.43 -4.97
N THR A 44 4.80 0.93 -3.75
CA THR A 44 5.63 2.10 -3.40
C THR A 44 6.33 1.86 -2.07
N LEU A 45 7.47 2.51 -1.85
CA LEU A 45 8.14 2.53 -0.55
C LEU A 45 7.70 3.79 0.20
N ILE A 46 7.19 3.61 1.41
CA ILE A 46 6.87 4.69 2.33
C ILE A 46 8.06 4.82 3.29
N ASP A 47 8.79 5.93 3.21
CA ASP A 47 9.91 6.24 4.10
C ASP A 47 9.40 6.96 5.35
N GLU A 48 9.55 6.33 6.50
CA GLU A 48 9.09 6.81 7.80
C GLU A 48 10.23 7.31 8.69
N THR A 49 11.47 7.25 8.22
CA THR A 49 12.70 7.48 9.00
C THR A 49 12.68 8.79 9.80
N ASN A 50 12.08 9.84 9.26
CA ASN A 50 12.03 11.17 9.87
C ASN A 50 10.61 11.60 10.27
N GLY A 51 9.65 10.68 10.28
CA GLY A 51 8.23 11.01 10.42
C GLY A 51 7.62 11.60 9.14
N PRO A 52 6.35 12.00 9.20
CA PRO A 52 5.66 12.59 8.05
C PRO A 52 6.19 14.00 7.77
N GLY A 53 6.23 14.38 6.50
CA GLY A 53 6.81 15.64 6.04
C GLY A 53 7.38 15.51 4.64
N ILE A 54 6.67 16.01 3.62
CA ILE A 54 7.23 16.19 2.28
C ILE A 54 7.76 17.63 2.17
N TYR A 55 8.98 17.80 1.68
CA TYR A 55 9.64 19.09 1.51
C TYR A 55 9.96 19.33 0.02
N ASP A 56 10.02 20.60 -0.41
CA ASP A 56 10.49 20.99 -1.74
C ASP A 56 12.03 21.00 -1.82
N ASP A 57 12.57 21.27 -3.01
CA ASP A 57 14.02 21.29 -3.25
C ASP A 57 14.73 22.43 -2.49
N GLU A 58 13.99 23.46 -2.09
CA GLU A 58 14.45 24.56 -1.25
C GLU A 58 14.36 24.27 0.27
N GLY A 59 13.80 23.11 0.66
CA GLY A 59 13.66 22.66 2.04
C GLY A 59 12.42 23.21 2.77
N ASN A 60 11.45 23.78 2.07
CA ASN A 60 10.17 24.19 2.66
C ASN A 60 9.22 23.00 2.76
N LEU A 61 8.45 22.95 3.85
CA LEU A 61 7.45 21.92 4.07
C LEU A 61 6.26 22.09 3.11
N ILE A 62 6.02 21.08 2.27
CA ILE A 62 4.88 20.97 1.36
C ILE A 62 3.68 20.34 2.08
N ASP A 63 3.87 19.24 2.81
CA ASP A 63 2.80 18.53 3.51
C ASP A 63 3.32 17.86 4.79
N ALA A 64 2.76 18.27 5.94
CA ALA A 64 3.14 17.80 7.27
C ALA A 64 2.61 16.40 7.62
N ASN A 65 1.61 15.90 6.90
CA ASN A 65 0.89 14.65 7.24
C ASN A 65 1.16 13.52 6.25
N LYS A 66 2.07 13.73 5.30
CA LYS A 66 2.36 12.79 4.22
C LYS A 66 3.80 12.35 4.28
N TYR A 67 4.01 11.05 4.12
CA TYR A 67 5.34 10.49 4.05
C TYR A 67 5.90 10.56 2.63
N PRO A 68 7.22 10.73 2.45
CA PRO A 68 7.87 10.53 1.16
C PRO A 68 7.48 9.17 0.57
N GLY A 69 7.08 9.18 -0.69
CA GLY A 69 6.65 7.97 -1.42
C GLY A 69 5.20 7.51 -1.14
N GLN A 70 4.47 8.14 -0.21
CA GLN A 70 3.05 7.88 0.00
C GLN A 70 2.21 8.38 -1.19
N ILE A 71 1.31 7.54 -1.69
CA ILE A 71 0.40 7.86 -2.80
C ILE A 71 -1.04 7.77 -2.33
N ASP A 72 -1.84 8.78 -2.68
CA ASP A 72 -3.28 8.77 -2.39
C ASP A 72 -3.98 7.84 -3.36
N LEU A 73 -4.50 6.72 -2.83
CA LEU A 73 -5.12 5.68 -3.62
C LEU A 73 -6.61 5.98 -3.85
N GLU A 74 -7.04 5.94 -5.10
CA GLU A 74 -8.44 6.10 -5.44
C GLU A 74 -9.22 4.81 -5.13
N VAL A 75 -10.28 4.93 -4.33
CA VAL A 75 -11.16 3.81 -3.97
C VAL A 75 -12.01 3.42 -5.18
N GLU A 76 -11.90 2.15 -5.60
CA GLU A 76 -12.75 1.55 -6.64
C GLU A 76 -14.01 0.93 -6.01
N GLU A 77 -13.84 0.16 -4.94
CA GLU A 77 -14.93 -0.43 -4.17
C GLU A 77 -14.67 -0.21 -2.68
N SER A 78 -15.64 0.34 -1.95
CA SER A 78 -15.53 0.52 -0.51
C SER A 78 -15.57 -0.83 0.24
N ALA A 79 -14.92 -0.88 1.40
CA ALA A 79 -15.00 -2.03 2.28
C ALA A 79 -16.45 -2.21 2.78
N VAL A 80 -16.89 -3.46 2.88
CA VAL A 80 -18.18 -3.82 3.47
C VAL A 80 -17.94 -4.38 4.85
N ALA A 81 -18.67 -3.84 5.82
CA ALA A 81 -18.68 -4.32 7.19
C ALA A 81 -19.97 -5.07 7.49
N CYS A 82 -19.91 -6.06 8.37
CA CYS A 82 -21.07 -6.73 8.95
C CYS A 82 -21.02 -6.69 10.47
N GLN A 83 -22.19 -6.57 11.10
CA GLN A 83 -22.32 -6.77 12.53
C GLN A 83 -22.37 -8.29 12.80
N CYS A 84 -21.49 -8.79 13.66
CA CYS A 84 -21.46 -10.20 14.01
C CYS A 84 -22.32 -10.46 15.25
N ASP A 85 -23.43 -11.19 15.07
CA ASP A 85 -24.35 -11.51 16.17
C ASP A 85 -23.72 -12.40 17.26
N LYS A 86 -22.65 -13.13 16.94
CA LYS A 86 -22.00 -14.06 17.88
C LYS A 86 -21.01 -13.38 18.82
N CYS A 87 -20.24 -12.41 18.32
CA CYS A 87 -19.22 -11.73 19.13
C CYS A 87 -19.58 -10.28 19.44
N GLY A 88 -20.67 -9.74 18.87
CA GLY A 88 -21.10 -8.35 19.07
C GLY A 88 -20.20 -7.32 18.38
N ASN A 89 -19.18 -7.73 17.63
CA ASN A 89 -18.23 -6.84 16.97
C ASN A 89 -18.59 -6.62 15.50
N THR A 90 -18.15 -5.49 14.95
CA THR A 90 -18.21 -5.21 13.51
C THR A 90 -17.00 -5.84 12.82
N HIS A 91 -17.24 -6.66 11.81
CA HIS A 91 -16.19 -7.33 11.02
C HIS A 91 -16.18 -6.77 9.60
N ILE A 92 -14.99 -6.73 8.97
CA ILE A 92 -14.88 -6.48 7.54
C ILE A 92 -15.23 -7.79 6.81
N SER A 93 -16.36 -7.81 6.11
CA SER A 93 -16.82 -8.96 5.32
C SER A 93 -16.25 -8.94 3.91
N LYS A 94 -15.96 -7.75 3.36
CA LYS A 94 -15.27 -7.56 2.09
C LYS A 94 -14.28 -6.41 2.20
N PRO A 95 -12.99 -6.59 1.90
CA PRO A 95 -12.00 -5.51 1.94
C PRO A 95 -12.29 -4.48 0.83
N ALA A 96 -11.82 -3.25 1.04
CA ALA A 96 -11.83 -2.24 -0.01
C ALA A 96 -10.93 -2.66 -1.18
N ARG A 97 -11.27 -2.18 -2.37
CA ARG A 97 -10.46 -2.27 -3.57
C ARG A 97 -10.12 -0.87 -4.06
N TYR A 98 -8.90 -0.70 -4.53
CA TYR A 98 -8.38 0.54 -5.05
C TYR A 98 -8.01 0.38 -6.52
N LYS A 99 -8.12 1.48 -7.27
CA LYS A 99 -7.56 1.53 -8.62
C LYS A 99 -6.04 1.45 -8.55
N ILE A 100 -5.44 0.75 -9.50
CA ILE A 100 -3.98 0.76 -9.64
C ILE A 100 -3.56 2.14 -10.14
N PRO A 101 -2.68 2.86 -9.42
CA PRO A 101 -2.27 4.21 -9.81
C PRO A 101 -1.69 4.26 -11.23
N GLU A 102 -2.10 5.27 -12.00
CA GLU A 102 -1.52 5.52 -13.32
C GLU A 102 -0.16 6.19 -13.21
N ASN A 103 -0.02 7.09 -12.23
CA ASN A 103 1.16 7.89 -11.95
C ASN A 103 1.69 7.59 -10.54
N GLY A 104 3.01 7.56 -10.40
CA GLY A 104 3.69 7.31 -9.12
C GLY A 104 3.78 5.83 -8.72
N GLY A 105 4.75 5.54 -7.86
CA GLY A 105 5.10 4.17 -7.46
C GLY A 105 5.63 3.36 -8.64
N HIS A 106 5.63 2.04 -8.47
CA HIS A 106 6.21 1.10 -9.42
C HIS A 106 5.17 0.06 -9.84
N LYS A 107 4.84 0.05 -11.14
CA LYS A 107 4.02 -1.00 -11.74
C LYS A 107 4.86 -2.26 -11.95
N ILE A 108 4.34 -3.40 -11.52
CA ILE A 108 4.96 -4.70 -11.74
C ILE A 108 4.48 -5.20 -13.10
N ASN A 109 5.30 -5.01 -14.13
CA ASN A 109 5.05 -5.59 -15.44
C ASN A 109 5.23 -7.10 -15.34
N GLN A 110 4.15 -7.85 -15.53
CA GLN A 110 4.27 -9.30 -15.67
C GLN A 110 4.92 -9.59 -17.02
N THR A 111 6.23 -9.85 -17.04
CA THR A 111 6.80 -10.65 -18.12
C THR A 111 6.18 -12.04 -18.00
N THR A 112 5.20 -12.31 -18.86
CA THR A 112 4.75 -13.65 -19.18
C THR A 112 5.96 -14.43 -19.70
N ASN A 113 6.47 -15.36 -18.90
CA ASN A 113 7.29 -16.47 -19.38
C ASN A 113 6.39 -17.67 -19.63
#